data_AF-A0A933JTH7-F1
#
_entry.id   AF-A0A933JTH7-F1
#
_cell.length_a   1.000
_cell.length_b   1.000
_cell.length_c   1.000
_cell.angle_alpha   90.00
_cell.angle_beta   90.00
_cell.angle_gamma   90.00
#
_symmetry.space_group_name_H-M   'P 1'
#
loop_
_entity.id
_entity.type
_entity.pdbx_description
1 polymer ?
#
loop_
_entity_poly.entity_id
_entity_poly.type
_entity_poly.pdbx_seq_one_letter_code
_entity_poly.pdbx_strand_id
1 'polypeptide(L)'
;MALRHTILSLALMLLAGCIVLGDEIVYSHATHVVRDTGCLACHAPIDEATTVADHRYTPGHEGCHNCHDTAQPTGCMLCHTAAERATRTPPSDRGLIFSHKRHMEPARGNCMKCHLEIPSASEPTESRVPAMDVCTESCHAATMAALKCDQCHVDLTRYHLEEIRLFAHGSRFERRHGTEARQSRETCAQCHERSFCADCHSGAQVLEASTKLMERTTRAFIHPEPYEALHVSDARVSGDKCQTCHRPAFCESCHARQMVATIGDLREAPHPEGWSNPASIDFHGFEARRNITTCAACHDQGAASVCVRCHQVGGPGGNPHPAGYAARSDTRENRMCRTCHTGP
;
A
#
# COMPACT_ATOMS: atom_id res chain seq x y z
N MET A 1 -3.72 -3.25 69.90
CA MET A 1 -3.48 -1.80 69.71
C MET A 1 -3.21 -1.57 68.23
N ALA A 2 -4.23 -1.45 67.39
CA ALA A 2 -5.03 -0.25 67.14
C ALA A 2 -4.21 0.91 66.55
N LEU A 3 -4.26 1.09 65.22
CA LEU A 3 -4.58 2.34 64.49
C LEU A 3 -4.38 2.08 62.98
N ARG A 4 -5.48 2.00 62.22
CA ARG A 4 -5.95 3.05 61.29
C ARG A 4 -4.93 3.45 60.22
N HIS A 5 -5.05 2.86 59.02
CA HIS A 5 -4.79 3.57 57.77
C HIS A 5 -5.89 3.28 56.75
N THR A 6 -6.85 4.20 56.72
CA THR A 6 -7.41 4.83 55.52
C THR A 6 -7.67 3.97 54.29
N ILE A 7 -8.94 3.57 54.20
CA ILE A 7 -9.73 3.35 52.99
C ILE A 7 -9.55 4.57 52.07
N LEU A 8 -8.94 4.39 50.90
CA LEU A 8 -9.04 5.31 49.78
C LEU A 8 -9.57 4.55 48.57
N SER A 9 -10.89 4.44 48.55
CA SER A 9 -11.80 4.47 47.40
C SER A 9 -11.14 4.41 46.01
N LEU A 10 -10.88 3.19 45.51
CA LEU A 10 -10.76 2.96 44.07
C LEU A 10 -12.15 2.61 43.53
N ALA A 11 -13.02 3.61 43.49
CA ALA A 11 -14.24 3.57 42.68
C ALA A 11 -13.80 3.74 41.22
N LEU A 12 -13.42 2.62 40.59
CA LEU A 12 -13.22 2.53 39.16
C LEU A 12 -14.59 2.74 38.51
N MET A 13 -14.91 4.01 38.22
CA MET A 13 -16.07 4.39 37.42
C MET A 13 -15.99 3.65 36.09
N LEU A 14 -16.91 2.71 35.91
CA LEU A 14 -17.44 2.28 34.62
C LEU A 14 -17.97 3.51 33.87
N LEU A 15 -17.08 4.25 33.21
CA LEU A 15 -17.46 5.05 32.05
C LEU A 15 -17.62 4.07 30.89
N ALA A 16 -18.68 3.27 30.95
CA ALA A 16 -19.33 2.79 29.75
C ALA A 16 -19.74 4.06 29.00
N GLY A 17 -18.99 4.41 27.95
CA GLY A 17 -19.42 5.45 27.04
C GLY A 17 -20.82 5.06 26.57
N CYS A 18 -21.83 5.80 27.02
CA CYS A 18 -23.14 5.77 26.41
C CYS A 18 -22.96 6.32 25.00
N ILE A 19 -22.62 5.44 24.06
CA ILE A 19 -22.82 5.70 22.64
C ILE A 19 -24.31 5.97 22.51
N VAL A 20 -24.67 7.24 22.31
CA VAL A 20 -26.06 7.62 22.08
C VAL A 20 -26.40 7.13 20.67
N LEU A 21 -26.92 5.91 20.60
CA LEU A 21 -27.45 5.36 19.36
C LEU A 21 -28.65 6.21 18.93
N GLY A 22 -28.67 6.57 17.65
CA GLY A 22 -29.78 7.26 17.02
C GLY A 22 -31.00 6.34 16.90
N ASP A 23 -32.12 6.92 16.46
CA ASP A 23 -33.31 6.14 16.12
C ASP A 23 -33.07 5.29 14.85
N GLU A 24 -33.57 4.06 14.87
CA GLU A 24 -33.55 3.14 13.74
C GLU A 24 -34.95 2.59 13.49
N ILE A 25 -35.27 2.34 12.23
CA ILE A 25 -36.54 1.71 11.88
C ILE A 25 -36.42 0.20 12.08
N VAL A 26 -37.37 -0.41 12.78
CA VAL A 26 -37.50 -1.87 12.88
C VAL A 26 -38.34 -2.35 11.71
N TYR A 27 -37.69 -2.94 10.70
CA TYR A 27 -38.35 -3.42 9.48
C TYR A 27 -37.67 -4.67 8.93
N SER A 28 -38.47 -5.54 8.30
CA SER A 28 -38.03 -6.79 7.65
C SER A 28 -38.65 -6.92 6.26
N HIS A 29 -37.83 -6.86 5.22
CA HIS A 29 -38.25 -7.15 3.85
C HIS A 29 -38.74 -8.60 3.73
N ALA A 30 -38.03 -9.55 4.35
CA ALA A 30 -38.38 -10.97 4.31
C ALA A 30 -39.81 -11.24 4.78
N THR A 31 -40.25 -10.55 5.83
CA THR A 31 -41.62 -10.71 6.36
C THR A 31 -42.68 -10.16 5.39
N HIS A 32 -42.40 -9.05 4.70
CA HIS A 32 -43.35 -8.42 3.78
C HIS A 32 -43.39 -9.12 2.41
N VAL A 33 -42.24 -9.60 1.93
CA VAL A 33 -42.16 -10.39 0.69
C VAL A 33 -42.88 -11.74 0.83
N VAL A 34 -42.74 -12.43 1.98
CA VAL A 34 -43.49 -13.69 2.25
C VAL A 34 -45.01 -13.47 2.29
N ARG A 35 -45.46 -12.25 2.60
CA ARG A 35 -46.87 -11.86 2.57
C ARG A 35 -47.34 -11.37 1.21
N ASP A 36 -46.56 -11.63 0.16
CA ASP A 36 -46.86 -11.26 -1.24
C ASP A 36 -47.06 -9.75 -1.45
N THR A 37 -46.41 -8.93 -0.61
CA THR A 37 -46.39 -7.47 -0.82
C THR A 37 -45.44 -7.16 -1.98
N GLY A 38 -45.98 -6.72 -3.11
CA GLY A 38 -45.20 -6.34 -4.28
C GLY A 38 -44.27 -5.15 -4.00
N CYS A 39 -43.08 -5.14 -4.59
CA CYS A 39 -42.05 -4.11 -4.32
C CYS A 39 -42.54 -2.67 -4.57
N LEU A 40 -43.35 -2.48 -5.61
CA LEU A 40 -43.90 -1.17 -5.98
C LEU A 40 -45.01 -0.68 -5.04
N ALA A 41 -45.55 -1.53 -4.15
CA ALA A 41 -46.50 -1.07 -3.14
C ALA A 41 -45.88 -0.05 -2.18
N CYS A 42 -44.56 -0.17 -1.94
CA CYS A 42 -43.80 0.73 -1.08
C CYS A 42 -42.90 1.68 -1.89
N HIS A 43 -42.27 1.19 -2.96
CA HIS A 43 -41.25 1.95 -3.70
C HIS A 43 -41.75 2.69 -4.94
N ALA A 44 -43.05 2.71 -5.23
CA ALA A 44 -43.55 3.44 -6.39
C ALA A 44 -43.26 4.96 -6.30
N PRO A 45 -42.90 5.63 -7.41
CA PRO A 45 -42.72 5.10 -8.78
C PRO A 45 -41.24 4.87 -9.16
N ILE A 46 -40.52 4.00 -8.45
CA ILE A 46 -39.09 3.72 -8.72
C ILE A 46 -38.86 3.13 -10.12
N ASP A 47 -39.83 2.40 -10.66
CA ASP A 47 -39.80 1.81 -12.00
C ASP A 47 -39.69 2.85 -13.12
N GLU A 48 -40.11 4.10 -12.86
CA GLU A 48 -39.98 5.21 -13.80
C GLU A 48 -38.75 6.10 -13.52
N ALA A 49 -37.95 5.76 -12.49
CA ALA A 49 -36.81 6.58 -12.09
C ALA A 49 -35.70 6.60 -13.16
N THR A 50 -35.26 7.81 -13.50
CA THR A 50 -34.16 8.05 -14.44
C THR A 50 -32.80 8.22 -13.76
N THR A 51 -32.78 8.27 -12.43
CA THR A 51 -31.58 8.41 -11.60
C THR A 51 -31.75 7.64 -10.29
N VAL A 52 -30.63 7.24 -9.69
CA VAL A 52 -30.57 6.61 -8.35
C VAL A 52 -30.19 7.60 -7.24
N ALA A 53 -29.90 8.85 -7.60
CA ALA A 53 -29.60 9.91 -6.63
C ALA A 53 -30.86 10.47 -5.94
N ASP A 54 -32.03 9.90 -6.24
CA ASP A 54 -33.32 10.40 -5.80
C ASP A 54 -33.90 9.50 -4.70
N HIS A 55 -34.07 10.08 -3.52
CA HIS A 55 -34.52 9.37 -2.32
C HIS A 55 -36.04 9.37 -2.15
N ARG A 56 -36.80 9.99 -3.07
CA ARG A 56 -38.27 10.02 -2.97
C ARG A 56 -38.94 8.64 -3.06
N TYR A 57 -38.16 7.61 -3.42
CA TYR A 57 -38.61 6.24 -3.58
C TYR A 57 -38.34 5.38 -2.34
N THR A 58 -37.71 5.96 -1.32
CA THR A 58 -37.66 5.36 0.02
C THR A 58 -39.00 5.62 0.72
N PRO A 59 -39.70 4.58 1.21
CA PRO A 59 -41.00 4.75 1.85
C PRO A 59 -40.88 5.56 3.14
N GLY A 60 -41.63 6.66 3.24
CA GLY A 60 -41.84 7.38 4.51
C GLY A 60 -42.99 6.78 5.31
N HIS A 61 -43.42 7.47 6.39
CA HIS A 61 -44.58 7.06 7.20
C HIS A 61 -45.84 6.78 6.36
N GLU A 62 -46.08 7.55 5.31
CA GLU A 62 -47.21 7.35 4.39
C GLU A 62 -47.19 5.95 3.74
N GLY A 63 -46.00 5.47 3.33
CA GLY A 63 -45.85 4.14 2.75
C GLY A 63 -46.23 3.01 3.71
N CYS A 64 -45.89 3.18 5.00
CA CYS A 64 -46.25 2.21 6.04
C CYS A 64 -47.74 2.30 6.40
N HIS A 65 -48.27 3.51 6.54
CA HIS A 65 -49.66 3.75 6.96
C HIS A 65 -50.71 3.35 5.91
N ASN A 66 -50.31 3.12 4.66
CA ASN A 66 -51.18 2.54 3.64
C ASN A 66 -51.70 1.13 4.02
N CYS A 67 -50.99 0.42 4.92
CA CYS A 67 -51.42 -0.90 5.42
C CYS A 67 -51.45 -1.00 6.95
N HIS A 68 -50.65 -0.20 7.66
CA HIS A 68 -50.56 -0.23 9.11
C HIS A 68 -51.25 0.98 9.75
N ASP A 69 -52.39 0.78 10.39
CA ASP A 69 -53.07 1.82 11.16
C ASP A 69 -52.48 1.90 12.58
N THR A 70 -51.71 2.95 12.87
CA THR A 70 -51.04 3.19 14.15
C THR A 70 -51.53 4.51 14.77
N ALA A 71 -52.85 4.69 14.87
CA ALA A 71 -53.49 5.93 15.34
C ALA A 71 -53.25 6.35 16.81
N GLN A 72 -52.22 5.87 17.54
CA GLN A 72 -52.01 6.22 18.96
C GLN A 72 -50.53 6.39 19.37
N PRO A 73 -50.23 7.27 20.37
CA PRO A 73 -48.87 7.74 20.69
C PRO A 73 -47.90 6.66 21.21
N THR A 74 -48.37 5.46 21.53
CA THR A 74 -47.54 4.30 21.89
C THR A 74 -47.14 3.43 20.69
N GLY A 75 -47.70 3.68 19.51
CA GLY A 75 -47.44 2.92 18.29
C GLY A 75 -46.09 3.21 17.64
N CYS A 76 -45.43 4.32 17.99
CA CYS A 76 -44.15 4.70 17.39
C CYS A 76 -43.07 3.63 17.63
N MET A 77 -43.02 3.08 18.84
CA MET A 77 -42.04 2.04 19.23
C MET A 77 -42.24 0.70 18.53
N LEU A 78 -43.34 0.51 17.79
CA LEU A 78 -43.53 -0.68 16.95
C LEU A 78 -42.63 -0.65 15.71
N CYS A 79 -42.29 0.55 15.25
CA CYS A 79 -41.48 0.76 14.05
C CYS A 79 -40.17 1.49 14.34
N HIS A 80 -40.05 2.19 15.46
CA HIS A 80 -38.87 2.99 15.82
C HIS A 80 -38.20 2.40 17.07
N THR A 81 -36.88 2.33 17.09
CA THR A 81 -36.11 1.94 18.29
C THR A 81 -36.01 3.07 19.31
N ALA A 82 -36.09 4.34 18.86
CA ALA A 82 -36.03 5.54 19.70
C ALA A 82 -36.68 6.75 18.98
N ALA A 83 -38.00 6.70 18.75
CA ALA A 83 -38.74 7.70 17.96
C ALA A 83 -38.53 9.16 18.38
N GLU A 84 -38.22 9.42 19.65
CA GLU A 84 -37.92 10.77 20.15
C GLU A 84 -36.61 11.34 19.59
N ARG A 85 -35.76 10.49 19.00
CA ARG A 85 -34.49 10.83 18.33
C ARG A 85 -34.57 10.63 16.82
N ALA A 86 -35.76 10.40 16.27
CA ALA A 86 -35.95 10.23 14.83
C ALA A 86 -35.44 11.45 14.06
N THR A 87 -34.56 11.22 13.09
CA THR A 87 -34.05 12.25 12.18
C THR A 87 -34.29 11.85 10.73
N ARG A 88 -34.30 12.83 9.83
CA ARG A 88 -34.42 12.53 8.40
C ARG A 88 -33.11 11.93 7.91
N THR A 89 -33.17 10.75 7.29
CA THR A 89 -32.03 10.14 6.60
C THR A 89 -31.51 11.08 5.51
N PRO A 90 -30.23 11.46 5.54
CA PRO A 90 -29.66 12.32 4.52
C PRO A 90 -29.60 11.59 3.18
N PRO A 91 -29.67 12.32 2.05
CA PRO A 91 -29.41 11.75 0.73
C PRO A 91 -28.05 11.03 0.69
N SER A 92 -28.03 9.82 0.10
CA SER A 92 -26.79 9.14 -0.25
C SER A 92 -26.51 9.33 -1.74
N ASP A 93 -25.55 10.20 -2.07
CA ASP A 93 -25.01 10.29 -3.42
C ASP A 93 -24.17 9.04 -3.70
N ARG A 94 -24.71 8.15 -4.54
CA ARG A 94 -24.05 6.90 -4.91
C ARG A 94 -22.99 7.07 -6.00
N GLY A 95 -22.89 8.26 -6.62
CA GLY A 95 -21.93 8.52 -7.69
C GLY A 95 -22.12 7.65 -8.94
N LEU A 96 -23.34 7.15 -9.19
CA LEU A 96 -23.65 6.26 -10.30
C LEU A 96 -24.64 6.87 -11.30
N ILE A 97 -24.40 6.61 -12.58
CA ILE A 97 -25.28 6.88 -13.71
C ILE A 97 -26.15 5.63 -13.92
N PHE A 98 -27.31 5.59 -13.27
CA PHE A 98 -28.24 4.46 -13.41
C PHE A 98 -29.69 4.93 -13.50
N SER A 99 -30.47 4.27 -14.36
CA SER A 99 -31.91 4.51 -14.53
C SER A 99 -32.67 3.20 -14.41
N HIS A 100 -33.56 3.09 -13.42
CA HIS A 100 -34.48 1.96 -13.30
C HIS A 100 -35.36 1.85 -14.55
N LYS A 101 -35.94 2.96 -15.01
CA LYS A 101 -36.78 3.01 -16.23
C LYS A 101 -36.15 2.33 -17.44
N ARG A 102 -34.87 2.60 -17.71
CA ARG A 102 -34.13 2.00 -18.83
C ARG A 102 -33.86 0.50 -18.64
N HIS A 103 -33.78 0.04 -17.39
CA HIS A 103 -33.47 -1.35 -17.05
C HIS A 103 -34.73 -2.20 -16.79
N MET A 104 -35.92 -1.60 -16.67
CA MET A 104 -37.17 -2.33 -16.44
C MET A 104 -37.48 -3.35 -17.54
N GLU A 105 -37.42 -2.94 -18.81
CA GLU A 105 -37.70 -3.83 -19.95
C GLU A 105 -36.64 -4.95 -20.08
N PRO A 106 -35.31 -4.67 -20.07
CA PRO A 106 -34.28 -5.71 -20.04
C PRO A 106 -34.42 -6.67 -18.84
N ALA A 107 -34.79 -6.15 -17.67
CA ALA A 107 -35.03 -6.95 -16.48
C ALA A 107 -36.36 -7.73 -16.55
N ARG A 108 -37.25 -7.42 -17.51
CA ARG A 108 -38.63 -7.93 -17.59
C ARG A 108 -39.45 -7.63 -16.34
N GLY A 109 -39.24 -6.43 -15.76
CA GLY A 109 -39.90 -5.99 -14.53
C GLY A 109 -39.48 -6.74 -13.26
N ASN A 110 -38.50 -7.66 -13.33
CA ASN A 110 -38.08 -8.44 -12.18
C ASN A 110 -36.94 -7.75 -11.42
N CYS A 111 -37.30 -7.08 -10.31
CA CYS A 111 -36.36 -6.39 -9.41
C CYS A 111 -35.29 -7.33 -8.82
N MET A 112 -35.65 -8.61 -8.59
CA MET A 112 -34.76 -9.59 -7.97
C MET A 112 -33.62 -10.04 -8.89
N LYS A 113 -33.63 -9.68 -10.18
CA LYS A 113 -32.44 -9.90 -11.03
C LYS A 113 -31.24 -9.10 -10.58
N CYS A 114 -31.46 -7.96 -9.91
CA CYS A 114 -30.40 -7.11 -9.40
C CYS A 114 -30.35 -7.11 -7.87
N HIS A 115 -31.51 -7.05 -7.21
CA HIS A 115 -31.61 -6.98 -5.76
C HIS A 115 -31.68 -8.38 -5.12
N LEU A 116 -30.60 -9.14 -5.23
CA LEU A 116 -30.56 -10.56 -4.86
C LEU A 116 -30.80 -10.82 -3.36
N GLU A 117 -30.32 -9.94 -2.48
CA GLU A 117 -30.37 -10.17 -1.02
C GLU A 117 -31.60 -9.58 -0.33
N ILE A 118 -32.27 -8.60 -0.96
CA ILE A 118 -33.39 -7.87 -0.37
C ILE A 118 -34.54 -8.80 0.07
N PRO A 119 -34.97 -9.80 -0.74
CA PRO A 119 -36.08 -10.68 -0.36
C PRO A 119 -35.87 -11.45 0.94
N SER A 120 -34.62 -11.66 1.35
CA SER A 120 -34.25 -12.35 2.59
C SER A 120 -33.82 -11.42 3.73
N ALA A 121 -33.79 -10.12 3.51
CA ALA A 121 -33.32 -9.16 4.49
C ALA A 121 -34.32 -9.01 5.66
N SER A 122 -33.85 -9.29 6.87
CA SER A 122 -34.60 -9.10 8.12
C SER A 122 -34.45 -7.71 8.73
N GLU A 123 -33.75 -6.82 8.04
CA GLU A 123 -33.35 -5.49 8.51
C GLU A 123 -33.73 -4.44 7.45
N PRO A 124 -33.83 -3.15 7.80
CA PRO A 124 -33.90 -2.06 6.82
C PRO A 124 -32.59 -2.01 6.04
N THR A 125 -32.60 -2.58 4.85
CA THR A 125 -31.41 -2.68 3.99
C THR A 125 -31.38 -1.60 2.93
N GLU A 126 -31.55 -0.33 3.32
CA GLU A 126 -31.38 0.82 2.40
C GLU A 126 -29.96 0.89 1.80
N SER A 127 -29.01 0.16 2.38
CA SER A 127 -27.60 0.12 1.96
C SER A 127 -27.18 -1.14 1.21
N ARG A 128 -28.07 -2.12 0.98
CA ARG A 128 -27.74 -3.31 0.16
C ARG A 128 -28.02 -3.03 -1.32
N VAL A 129 -27.27 -2.09 -1.85
CA VAL A 129 -27.20 -1.83 -3.29
C VAL A 129 -26.66 -3.07 -4.00
N PRO A 130 -27.14 -3.39 -5.22
CA PRO A 130 -26.54 -4.43 -6.03
C PRO A 130 -25.04 -4.17 -6.16
N ALA A 131 -24.23 -5.19 -5.91
CA ALA A 131 -22.81 -5.12 -6.15
C ALA A 131 -22.54 -5.00 -7.66
N MET A 132 -21.36 -4.47 -8.00
CA MET A 132 -21.00 -4.20 -9.40
C MET A 132 -21.00 -5.48 -10.25
N ASP A 133 -20.61 -6.62 -9.67
CA ASP A 133 -20.63 -7.94 -10.29
C ASP A 133 -22.00 -8.31 -10.87
N VAL A 134 -23.09 -7.99 -10.18
CA VAL A 134 -24.47 -8.20 -10.65
C VAL A 134 -24.71 -7.53 -12.01
N CYS A 135 -24.18 -6.31 -12.21
CA CYS A 135 -24.27 -5.61 -13.48
C CYS A 135 -23.38 -6.28 -14.54
N THR A 136 -22.18 -6.71 -14.14
CA THR A 136 -21.08 -6.98 -15.07
C THR A 136 -20.90 -8.45 -15.44
N GLU A 137 -21.30 -9.39 -14.59
CA GLU A 137 -21.18 -10.81 -14.87
C GLU A 137 -22.24 -11.28 -15.89
N SER A 138 -23.43 -10.67 -15.85
CA SER A 138 -24.57 -11.14 -16.65
C SER A 138 -24.85 -10.28 -17.89
N CYS A 139 -24.73 -8.95 -17.81
CA CYS A 139 -25.22 -8.04 -18.86
C CYS A 139 -24.14 -7.10 -19.42
N HIS A 140 -23.30 -6.52 -18.55
CA HIS A 140 -22.33 -5.48 -18.91
C HIS A 140 -20.87 -5.97 -18.95
N ALA A 141 -20.66 -7.28 -19.17
CA ALA A 141 -19.34 -7.88 -19.25
C ALA A 141 -18.45 -7.23 -20.32
N ALA A 142 -19.02 -6.92 -21.49
CA ALA A 142 -18.29 -6.26 -22.58
C ALA A 142 -17.89 -4.81 -22.22
N THR A 143 -18.76 -4.07 -21.53
CA THR A 143 -18.46 -2.71 -21.04
C THR A 143 -17.30 -2.75 -20.06
N MET A 144 -17.29 -3.72 -19.14
CA MET A 144 -16.18 -3.91 -18.20
C MET A 144 -14.89 -4.34 -18.87
N ALA A 145 -14.95 -5.31 -19.79
CA ALA A 145 -13.76 -5.77 -20.52
C ALA A 145 -13.12 -4.64 -21.34
N ALA A 146 -13.92 -3.69 -21.81
CA ALA A 146 -13.48 -2.51 -22.54
C ALA A 146 -13.06 -1.33 -21.65
N LEU A 147 -13.12 -1.46 -20.32
CA LEU A 147 -12.79 -0.40 -19.36
C LEU A 147 -13.54 0.91 -19.63
N LYS A 148 -14.85 0.81 -19.85
CA LYS A 148 -15.74 1.98 -20.04
C LYS A 148 -16.47 2.31 -18.74
N CYS A 149 -15.70 2.64 -17.71
CA CYS A 149 -16.17 2.82 -16.34
C CYS A 149 -17.04 4.08 -16.19
N ASP A 150 -16.77 5.10 -17.01
CA ASP A 150 -17.50 6.36 -17.11
C ASP A 150 -18.96 6.23 -17.57
N GLN A 151 -19.34 5.08 -18.13
CA GLN A 151 -20.73 4.79 -18.48
C GLN A 151 -21.61 4.55 -17.25
N CYS A 152 -21.00 4.16 -16.13
CA CYS A 152 -21.69 3.83 -14.89
C CYS A 152 -21.29 4.75 -13.74
N HIS A 153 -20.02 5.16 -13.65
CA HIS A 153 -19.51 5.99 -12.56
C HIS A 153 -19.44 7.46 -12.96
N VAL A 154 -20.02 8.33 -12.13
CA VAL A 154 -19.95 9.79 -12.29
C VAL A 154 -18.55 10.31 -12.01
N ASP A 155 -17.90 9.73 -10.99
CA ASP A 155 -16.58 10.13 -10.54
C ASP A 155 -15.86 8.94 -9.91
N LEU A 156 -14.81 8.46 -10.57
CA LEU A 156 -14.00 7.33 -10.11
C LEU A 156 -13.02 7.71 -8.99
N THR A 157 -12.73 9.00 -8.79
CA THR A 157 -11.81 9.47 -7.74
C THR A 157 -12.39 9.30 -6.32
N ARG A 158 -13.70 9.05 -6.22
CA ARG A 158 -14.42 8.78 -4.97
C ARG A 158 -14.10 7.41 -4.37
N TYR A 159 -13.53 6.50 -5.13
CA TYR A 159 -13.20 5.15 -4.68
C TYR A 159 -11.72 5.06 -4.33
N HIS A 160 -11.40 4.35 -3.25
CA HIS A 160 -10.00 4.12 -2.91
C HIS A 160 -9.40 3.08 -3.87
N LEU A 161 -8.19 3.32 -4.37
CA LEU A 161 -7.48 2.38 -5.24
C LEU A 161 -7.31 0.97 -4.61
N GLU A 162 -7.36 0.91 -3.28
CA GLU A 162 -7.36 -0.32 -2.48
C GLU A 162 -8.63 -1.17 -2.66
N GLU A 163 -9.75 -0.52 -2.97
CA GLU A 163 -11.07 -1.11 -3.21
C GLU A 163 -11.23 -1.51 -4.68
N ILE A 164 -10.54 -0.81 -5.60
CA ILE A 164 -10.42 -1.13 -7.03
C ILE A 164 -9.27 -2.14 -7.27
N ARG A 165 -9.17 -3.17 -6.42
CA ARG A 165 -8.12 -4.21 -6.49
C ARG A 165 -8.10 -5.02 -7.79
N LEU A 166 -9.13 -4.86 -8.64
CA LEU A 166 -9.19 -5.39 -10.01
C LEU A 166 -8.06 -4.84 -10.91
N PHE A 167 -7.52 -3.66 -10.63
CA PHE A 167 -6.48 -3.00 -11.45
C PHE A 167 -5.23 -2.66 -10.62
N ALA A 168 -4.61 -3.69 -10.02
CA ALA A 168 -3.24 -3.53 -9.56
C ALA A 168 -2.32 -3.42 -10.80
N HIS A 169 -1.62 -2.29 -10.93
CA HIS A 169 -0.53 -2.20 -11.89
C HIS A 169 0.50 -3.29 -11.57
N GLY A 170 0.68 -4.24 -12.49
CA GLY A 170 1.60 -5.37 -12.26
C GLY A 170 3.04 -4.91 -11.98
N SER A 171 3.88 -5.80 -11.43
CA SER A 171 5.27 -5.47 -11.06
C SER A 171 6.06 -4.82 -12.21
N ARG A 172 6.83 -3.74 -11.96
CA ARG A 172 7.61 -2.98 -12.97
C ARG A 172 6.78 -2.13 -13.94
N PHE A 173 5.57 -1.73 -13.57
CA PHE A 173 4.77 -0.79 -14.36
C PHE A 173 5.57 0.47 -14.72
N GLU A 174 6.43 0.95 -13.82
CA GLU A 174 7.30 2.11 -14.02
C GLU A 174 8.17 1.98 -15.28
N ARG A 175 8.52 0.76 -15.72
CA ARG A 175 9.32 0.53 -16.94
C ARG A 175 8.51 0.39 -18.22
N ARG A 176 7.21 0.06 -18.12
CA ARG A 176 6.34 -0.23 -19.28
C ARG A 176 5.19 0.76 -19.47
N HIS A 177 4.92 1.59 -18.46
CA HIS A 177 3.84 2.59 -18.50
C HIS A 177 3.98 3.55 -19.68
N GLY A 178 5.21 3.86 -20.12
CA GLY A 178 5.42 4.71 -21.30
C GLY A 178 4.90 4.09 -22.60
N THR A 179 5.04 2.77 -22.77
CA THR A 179 4.50 2.07 -23.96
C THR A 179 3.00 1.89 -23.84
N GLU A 180 2.50 1.52 -22.66
CA GLU A 180 1.08 1.33 -22.38
C GLU A 180 0.29 2.65 -22.50
N ALA A 181 0.80 3.76 -21.93
CA ALA A 181 0.16 5.07 -21.98
C ALA A 181 0.12 5.68 -23.40
N ARG A 182 1.05 5.30 -24.29
CA ARG A 182 0.97 5.71 -25.71
C ARG A 182 -0.15 5.01 -26.46
N GLN A 183 -0.54 3.81 -26.04
CA GLN A 183 -1.58 3.02 -26.68
C GLN A 183 -2.96 3.28 -26.08
N SER A 184 -3.01 3.61 -24.78
CA SER A 184 -4.27 3.65 -24.00
C SER A 184 -4.37 4.89 -23.11
N ARG A 185 -3.96 6.07 -23.61
CA ARG A 185 -3.91 7.32 -22.83
C ARG A 185 -5.26 7.67 -22.20
N GLU A 186 -6.33 7.50 -22.97
CA GLU A 186 -7.70 7.82 -22.58
C GLU A 186 -8.18 6.92 -21.44
N THR A 187 -7.79 5.64 -21.43
CA THR A 187 -8.10 4.70 -20.36
C THR A 187 -7.40 5.08 -19.06
N CYS A 188 -6.11 5.47 -19.12
CA CYS A 188 -5.39 5.93 -17.93
C CYS A 188 -6.05 7.18 -17.32
N ALA A 189 -6.53 8.09 -18.17
CA ALA A 189 -7.17 9.33 -17.77
C ALA A 189 -8.55 9.14 -17.09
N GLN A 190 -9.13 7.94 -17.13
CA GLN A 190 -10.36 7.64 -16.39
C GLN A 190 -10.12 7.56 -14.87
N CYS A 191 -8.92 7.14 -14.44
CA CYS A 191 -8.58 7.01 -13.03
C CYS A 191 -7.48 7.99 -12.56
N HIS A 192 -6.63 8.47 -13.47
CA HIS A 192 -5.50 9.34 -13.15
C HIS A 192 -5.67 10.73 -13.77
N GLU A 193 -5.48 11.78 -12.97
CA GLU A 193 -5.52 13.15 -13.47
C GLU A 193 -4.32 13.48 -14.37
N ARG A 194 -4.46 14.52 -15.22
CA ARG A 194 -3.34 15.00 -16.06
C ARG A 194 -2.16 15.55 -15.24
N SER A 195 -2.44 16.07 -14.05
CA SER A 195 -1.46 16.52 -13.06
C SER A 195 -0.53 15.39 -12.64
N PHE A 196 -1.07 14.19 -12.39
CA PHE A 196 -0.30 12.99 -12.07
C PHE A 196 0.74 12.65 -13.15
N CYS A 197 0.38 12.76 -14.43
CA CYS A 197 1.35 12.57 -15.51
C CYS A 197 2.42 13.68 -15.52
N ALA A 198 2.02 14.93 -15.24
CA ALA A 198 2.90 16.09 -15.24
C ALA A 198 3.92 16.07 -14.09
N ASP A 199 3.65 15.35 -12.99
CA ASP A 199 4.58 15.20 -11.87
C ASP A 199 5.93 14.60 -12.28
N CYS A 200 5.93 13.74 -13.30
CA CYS A 200 7.15 13.19 -13.90
C CYS A 200 7.42 13.76 -15.31
N HIS A 201 6.39 14.10 -16.09
CA HIS A 201 6.54 14.56 -17.49
C HIS A 201 6.47 16.08 -17.68
N SER A 202 6.74 16.90 -16.66
CA SER A 202 6.75 18.36 -16.82
C SER A 202 7.77 18.79 -17.87
N GLY A 203 7.34 19.63 -18.83
CA GLY A 203 7.92 19.81 -20.17
C GLY A 203 9.38 20.30 -20.30
N ALA A 204 10.15 20.39 -19.21
CA ALA A 204 11.59 20.67 -19.25
C ALA A 204 12.45 19.40 -19.12
N GLN A 205 11.97 18.37 -18.42
CA GLN A 205 12.70 17.11 -18.25
C GLN A 205 11.75 16.02 -17.72
N VAL A 206 11.78 14.83 -18.32
CA VAL A 206 11.14 13.67 -17.72
C VAL A 206 11.95 13.28 -16.49
N LEU A 207 11.35 13.37 -15.30
CA LEU A 207 11.97 12.83 -14.09
C LEU A 207 11.96 11.31 -14.20
N GLU A 208 13.15 10.71 -14.11
CA GLU A 208 13.27 9.25 -14.01
C GLU A 208 12.51 8.76 -12.76
N ALA A 209 11.82 7.62 -12.87
CA ALA A 209 11.03 7.07 -11.76
C ALA A 209 11.89 6.84 -10.51
N SER A 210 13.17 6.48 -10.70
CA SER A 210 14.18 6.36 -9.65
C SER A 210 14.46 7.66 -8.89
N THR A 211 14.27 8.81 -9.53
CA THR A 211 14.47 10.13 -8.94
C THR A 211 13.24 10.61 -8.18
N LYS A 212 12.04 10.30 -8.67
CA LYS A 212 10.78 10.77 -8.04
C LYS A 212 10.29 9.86 -6.91
N LEU A 213 10.52 8.55 -7.02
CA LEU A 213 9.99 7.53 -6.11
C LEU A 213 11.11 6.89 -5.28
N MET A 214 12.04 7.71 -4.79
CA MET A 214 13.23 7.26 -4.05
C MET A 214 12.89 6.54 -2.74
N GLU A 215 11.69 6.77 -2.20
CA GLU A 215 11.14 6.15 -1.01
C GLU A 215 10.56 4.76 -1.24
N ARG A 216 10.36 4.34 -2.50
CA ARG A 216 9.75 3.05 -2.81
C ARG A 216 10.78 1.92 -2.80
N THR A 217 10.53 0.90 -1.98
CA THR A 217 11.37 -0.29 -1.76
C THR A 217 10.83 -1.52 -2.52
N THR A 218 10.41 -1.34 -3.78
CA THR A 218 9.90 -2.46 -4.62
C THR A 218 11.03 -3.11 -5.40
N ARG A 219 10.84 -4.29 -6.00
CA ARG A 219 11.85 -4.97 -6.86
C ARG A 219 12.30 -4.15 -8.10
N ALA A 220 11.61 -3.04 -8.41
CA ALA A 220 12.01 -2.09 -9.43
C ALA A 220 12.99 -1.00 -8.91
N PHE A 221 13.13 -0.92 -7.59
CA PHE A 221 13.96 -0.01 -6.81
C PHE A 221 14.87 -0.84 -5.87
N ILE A 222 16.01 -0.31 -5.43
CA ILE A 222 17.18 -1.18 -5.20
C ILE A 222 17.10 -2.05 -3.93
N HIS A 223 16.17 -1.84 -2.98
CA HIS A 223 16.15 -2.59 -1.70
C HIS A 223 14.74 -3.08 -1.36
N PRO A 224 14.50 -4.40 -1.15
CA PRO A 224 13.21 -4.96 -0.68
C PRO A 224 13.12 -5.02 0.86
N GLU A 225 11.92 -4.94 1.44
CA GLU A 225 11.70 -5.13 2.89
C GLU A 225 11.57 -6.63 3.26
N PRO A 226 12.19 -7.12 4.37
CA PRO A 226 13.06 -6.41 5.30
C PRO A 226 14.54 -6.49 4.90
N TYR A 227 15.08 -5.44 4.27
CA TYR A 227 16.49 -5.39 3.88
C TYR A 227 17.43 -5.50 5.08
N GLU A 228 17.00 -5.03 6.26
CA GLU A 228 17.75 -5.15 7.52
C GLU A 228 18.11 -6.61 7.84
N ALA A 229 17.24 -7.57 7.53
CA ALA A 229 17.51 -8.99 7.75
C ALA A 229 18.39 -9.63 6.65
N LEU A 230 18.46 -9.01 5.48
CA LEU A 230 19.07 -9.59 4.27
C LEU A 230 20.44 -9.00 3.94
N HIS A 231 20.69 -7.75 4.34
CA HIS A 231 21.87 -6.99 3.94
C HIS A 231 23.20 -7.59 4.44
N VAL A 232 23.20 -8.43 5.47
CA VAL A 232 24.43 -9.10 5.94
C VAL A 232 24.95 -10.09 4.91
N SER A 233 24.05 -10.87 4.31
CA SER A 233 24.39 -11.81 3.23
C SER A 233 24.76 -11.06 1.96
N ASP A 234 24.02 -10.01 1.62
CA ASP A 234 24.28 -9.21 0.42
C ASP A 234 25.58 -8.41 0.54
N ALA A 235 25.90 -7.87 1.71
CA ALA A 235 27.17 -7.17 1.96
C ALA A 235 28.38 -8.11 1.87
N ARG A 236 28.24 -9.37 2.33
CA ARG A 236 29.29 -10.39 2.19
C ARG A 236 29.57 -10.76 0.73
N VAL A 237 28.55 -10.77 -0.12
CA VAL A 237 28.67 -11.19 -1.51
C VAL A 237 28.98 -10.03 -2.46
N SER A 238 28.46 -8.83 -2.17
CA SER A 238 28.47 -7.69 -3.12
C SER A 238 28.42 -6.32 -2.42
N GLY A 239 29.09 -6.16 -1.28
CA GLY A 239 29.12 -4.89 -0.55
C GLY A 239 29.71 -3.70 -1.33
N ASP A 240 30.58 -3.98 -2.30
CA ASP A 240 31.20 -2.97 -3.17
C ASP A 240 30.16 -2.27 -4.07
N LYS A 241 29.13 -3.00 -4.52
CA LYS A 241 28.07 -2.44 -5.37
C LYS A 241 27.22 -1.42 -4.61
N CYS A 242 27.02 -1.64 -3.32
CA CYS A 242 26.30 -0.70 -2.44
C CYS A 242 27.02 0.65 -2.38
N GLN A 243 28.36 0.63 -2.42
CA GLN A 243 29.18 1.84 -2.34
C GLN A 243 29.06 2.78 -3.55
N THR A 244 28.50 2.29 -4.66
CA THR A 244 28.14 3.13 -5.81
C THR A 244 27.21 4.27 -5.40
N CYS A 245 26.34 4.02 -4.42
CA CYS A 245 25.36 4.99 -3.93
C CYS A 245 25.56 5.34 -2.43
N HIS A 246 25.99 4.37 -1.60
CA HIS A 246 26.10 4.53 -0.15
C HIS A 246 27.56 4.63 0.30
N ARG A 247 27.95 5.77 0.89
CA ARG A 247 29.30 5.91 1.46
C ARG A 247 29.47 5.02 2.70
N PRO A 248 30.69 4.56 3.04
CA PRO A 248 30.96 3.75 4.25
C PRO A 248 30.37 4.31 5.55
N ALA A 249 30.34 5.64 5.70
CA ALA A 249 29.74 6.32 6.85
C ALA A 249 28.25 5.99 7.10
N PHE A 250 27.51 5.60 6.05
CA PHE A 250 26.13 5.13 6.20
C PHE A 250 26.08 3.83 7.01
N CYS A 251 26.92 2.86 6.65
CA CYS A 251 27.01 1.57 7.33
C CYS A 251 27.40 1.77 8.81
N GLU A 252 28.43 2.57 9.05
CA GLU A 252 28.94 2.89 10.38
C GLU A 252 27.88 3.56 11.26
N SER A 253 27.24 4.62 10.75
CA SER A 253 26.23 5.36 11.51
C SER A 253 24.97 4.54 11.80
N CYS A 254 24.56 3.66 10.88
CA CYS A 254 23.43 2.77 11.12
C CYS A 254 23.77 1.73 12.18
N HIS A 255 24.91 1.04 12.05
CA HIS A 255 25.35 0.03 13.01
C HIS A 255 25.58 0.63 14.41
N ALA A 256 26.19 1.81 14.47
CA ALA A 256 26.37 2.55 15.73
C ALA A 256 25.04 2.93 16.39
N ARG A 257 24.05 3.41 15.61
CA ARG A 257 22.70 3.73 16.14
C ARG A 257 21.95 2.49 16.62
N GLN A 258 22.09 1.38 15.91
CA GLN A 258 21.41 0.11 16.24
C GLN A 258 22.15 -0.69 17.31
N MET A 259 23.29 -0.20 17.80
CA MET A 259 24.18 -0.92 18.74
C MET A 259 24.55 -2.32 18.25
N VAL A 260 24.53 -2.52 16.93
CA VAL A 260 25.01 -3.74 16.29
C VAL A 260 26.51 -3.57 16.10
N ALA A 261 27.28 -4.60 16.46
CA ALA A 261 28.73 -4.57 16.36
C ALA A 261 29.16 -3.95 15.03
N THR A 262 29.94 -2.88 15.10
CA THR A 262 30.71 -2.43 13.95
C THR A 262 31.77 -3.49 13.68
N ILE A 263 32.34 -3.53 12.47
CA ILE A 263 33.37 -4.52 12.12
C ILE A 263 34.60 -4.45 13.08
N GLY A 264 34.74 -3.36 13.86
CA GLY A 264 35.74 -3.23 14.93
C GLY A 264 35.36 -3.80 16.31
N ASP A 265 34.09 -4.15 16.57
CA ASP A 265 33.58 -4.56 17.89
C ASP A 265 33.47 -6.09 18.10
N LEU A 266 33.82 -6.89 17.09
CA LEU A 266 33.73 -8.34 17.18
C LEU A 266 34.82 -8.88 18.12
N ARG A 267 34.37 -9.48 19.24
CA ARG A 267 35.23 -10.07 20.29
C ARG A 267 35.89 -11.38 19.88
N GLU A 268 35.33 -12.10 18.90
CA GLU A 268 36.02 -13.14 18.14
C GLU A 268 36.73 -12.51 16.94
N ALA A 269 37.95 -12.97 16.64
CA ALA A 269 38.66 -12.55 15.43
C ALA A 269 37.74 -12.79 14.21
N PRO A 270 37.34 -11.74 13.47
CA PRO A 270 36.38 -11.85 12.37
C PRO A 270 36.93 -12.62 11.15
N HIS A 271 38.18 -13.07 11.23
CA HIS A 271 38.87 -13.83 10.21
C HIS A 271 39.42 -15.14 10.83
N PRO A 272 39.49 -16.24 10.05
CA PRO A 272 40.01 -17.53 10.52
C PRO A 272 41.46 -17.46 11.04
N GLU A 273 41.86 -18.48 11.80
CA GLU A 273 43.25 -18.62 12.23
C GLU A 273 44.20 -18.71 11.01
N GLY A 274 45.33 -18.01 11.09
CA GLY A 274 46.30 -17.98 9.98
C GLY A 274 45.96 -17.00 8.84
N TRP A 275 44.91 -16.16 8.97
CA TRP A 275 44.53 -15.15 7.97
C TRP A 275 45.69 -14.25 7.49
N SER A 276 46.60 -13.88 8.40
CA SER A 276 47.77 -13.05 8.08
C SER A 276 49.04 -13.85 7.73
N ASN A 277 49.00 -15.18 7.80
CA ASN A 277 50.15 -16.05 7.55
C ASN A 277 50.14 -16.56 6.09
N PRO A 278 51.11 -16.18 5.23
CA PRO A 278 51.17 -16.65 3.83
C PRO A 278 51.23 -18.17 3.65
N ALA A 279 51.62 -18.92 4.69
CA ALA A 279 51.65 -20.38 4.67
C ALA A 279 50.31 -21.03 5.08
N SER A 280 49.32 -20.26 5.55
CA SER A 280 47.99 -20.77 5.90
C SER A 280 47.13 -20.99 4.65
N ILE A 281 46.27 -22.00 4.69
CA ILE A 281 45.22 -22.18 3.67
C ILE A 281 44.21 -21.02 3.71
N ASP A 282 44.01 -20.42 4.87
CA ASP A 282 43.11 -19.29 5.09
C ASP A 282 43.80 -17.94 4.86
N PHE A 283 44.95 -17.90 4.19
CA PHE A 283 45.68 -16.65 3.98
C PHE A 283 44.84 -15.64 3.17
N HIS A 284 44.68 -14.43 3.71
CA HIS A 284 43.88 -13.36 3.11
C HIS A 284 44.35 -12.96 1.71
N GLY A 285 45.62 -13.20 1.38
CA GLY A 285 46.13 -12.95 0.03
C GLY A 285 45.46 -13.80 -1.04
N PHE A 286 44.95 -15.00 -0.72
CA PHE A 286 44.16 -15.80 -1.65
C PHE A 286 42.77 -15.20 -1.86
N GLU A 287 42.09 -14.80 -0.79
CA GLU A 287 40.75 -14.19 -0.87
C GLU A 287 40.80 -12.79 -1.51
N ALA A 288 41.79 -11.97 -1.16
CA ALA A 288 41.99 -10.65 -1.75
C ALA A 288 42.25 -10.74 -3.26
N ARG A 289 42.93 -11.79 -3.75
CA ARG A 289 43.11 -12.02 -5.19
C ARG A 289 41.82 -12.42 -5.89
N ARG A 290 40.90 -13.09 -5.21
CA ARG A 290 39.59 -13.44 -5.77
C ARG A 290 38.70 -12.20 -5.87
N ASN A 291 38.60 -11.44 -4.78
CA ASN A 291 37.83 -10.21 -4.77
C ASN A 291 38.21 -9.24 -3.64
N ILE A 292 39.17 -8.34 -3.89
CA ILE A 292 39.57 -7.32 -2.93
C ILE A 292 38.48 -6.26 -2.69
N THR A 293 37.53 -6.07 -3.62
CA THR A 293 36.50 -5.02 -3.47
C THR A 293 35.49 -5.36 -2.38
N THR A 294 35.20 -6.64 -2.14
CA THR A 294 34.37 -7.09 -1.02
C THR A 294 34.97 -6.68 0.34
N CYS A 295 36.29 -6.70 0.48
CA CYS A 295 36.96 -6.28 1.70
C CYS A 295 36.98 -4.74 1.81
N ALA A 296 37.33 -4.06 0.72
CA ALA A 296 37.33 -2.60 0.62
C ALA A 296 35.94 -2.00 0.87
N ALA A 297 34.87 -2.76 0.62
CA ALA A 297 33.48 -2.38 0.90
C ALA A 297 33.24 -1.93 2.35
N CYS A 298 34.07 -2.38 3.28
CA CYS A 298 33.99 -2.01 4.69
C CYS A 298 35.31 -1.50 5.27
N HIS A 299 36.45 -1.96 4.75
CA HIS A 299 37.78 -1.65 5.28
C HIS A 299 38.49 -0.52 4.52
N ASP A 300 37.91 0.05 3.47
CA ASP A 300 38.51 1.17 2.77
C ASP A 300 38.35 2.49 3.55
N GLN A 301 39.49 3.05 3.93
CA GLN A 301 39.60 4.36 4.57
C GLN A 301 40.60 5.25 3.79
N GLY A 302 40.74 5.01 2.48
CA GLY A 302 41.72 5.66 1.62
C GLY A 302 43.15 5.41 2.11
N ALA A 303 43.94 6.46 2.28
CA ALA A 303 45.32 6.37 2.77
C ALA A 303 45.44 5.79 4.19
N ALA A 304 44.37 5.87 5.00
CA ALA A 304 44.33 5.27 6.33
C ALA A 304 43.87 3.80 6.31
N SER A 305 43.54 3.24 5.14
CA SER A 305 43.08 1.86 5.01
C SER A 305 44.08 0.87 5.61
N VAL A 306 43.55 -0.17 6.26
CA VAL A 306 44.34 -1.24 6.88
C VAL A 306 45.28 -1.91 5.88
N CYS A 307 44.88 -1.97 4.61
CA CYS A 307 45.68 -2.56 3.53
C CYS A 307 46.98 -1.76 3.31
N VAL A 308 46.87 -0.42 3.28
CA VAL A 308 47.98 0.49 2.98
C VAL A 308 49.06 0.40 4.06
N ARG A 309 48.65 0.26 5.33
CA ARG A 309 49.59 0.16 6.47
C ARG A 309 50.59 -0.98 6.31
N CYS A 310 50.20 -2.10 5.69
CA CYS A 310 51.06 -3.25 5.48
C CYS A 310 51.60 -3.37 4.05
N HIS A 311 50.79 -3.05 3.03
CA HIS A 311 51.11 -3.26 1.61
C HIS A 311 51.61 -2.01 0.87
N GLN A 312 51.79 -0.88 1.57
CA GLN A 312 52.55 0.24 1.01
C GLN A 312 53.95 -0.21 0.56
N VAL A 313 54.56 0.52 -0.36
CA VAL A 313 55.92 0.21 -0.84
C VAL A 313 56.90 0.19 0.34
N GLY A 314 57.63 -0.92 0.50
CA GLY A 314 58.54 -1.14 1.63
C GLY A 314 57.86 -1.63 2.92
N GLY A 315 56.55 -1.81 2.91
CA GLY A 315 55.77 -2.36 4.03
C GLY A 315 55.93 -3.88 4.20
N PRO A 316 55.61 -4.40 5.40
CA PRO A 316 55.81 -5.81 5.76
C PRO A 316 54.89 -6.78 5.02
N GLY A 317 53.78 -6.31 4.44
CA GLY A 317 52.83 -7.13 3.68
C GLY A 317 53.31 -7.49 2.27
N GLY A 318 54.41 -6.87 1.81
CA GLY A 318 54.95 -7.10 0.48
C GLY A 318 54.06 -6.57 -0.64
N ASN A 319 54.48 -6.82 -1.89
CA ASN A 319 53.81 -6.29 -3.08
C ASN A 319 52.44 -6.96 -3.28
N PRO A 320 51.33 -6.19 -3.23
CA PRO A 320 49.98 -6.75 -3.41
C PRO A 320 49.66 -7.10 -4.87
N HIS A 321 50.46 -6.63 -5.82
CA HIS A 321 50.24 -6.89 -7.24
C HIS A 321 50.57 -8.35 -7.62
N PRO A 322 49.89 -8.93 -8.63
CA PRO A 322 50.23 -10.26 -9.14
C PRO A 322 51.63 -10.29 -9.77
N ALA A 323 52.23 -11.49 -9.82
CA ALA A 323 53.52 -11.68 -10.47
C ALA A 323 53.45 -11.22 -11.95
N GLY A 324 54.44 -10.44 -12.39
CA GLY A 324 54.46 -9.87 -13.74
C GLY A 324 53.53 -8.67 -13.94
N TYR A 325 52.88 -8.16 -12.89
CA TYR A 325 52.09 -6.93 -12.99
C TYR A 325 52.97 -5.74 -13.37
N ALA A 326 52.67 -5.14 -14.52
CA ALA A 326 53.19 -3.85 -14.93
C ALA A 326 52.06 -2.82 -14.86
N ALA A 327 52.29 -1.72 -14.15
CA ALA A 327 51.33 -0.63 -14.08
C ALA A 327 51.08 -0.06 -15.49
N ARG A 328 49.81 0.11 -15.86
CA ARG A 328 49.42 0.71 -17.15
C ARG A 328 49.46 2.25 -17.13
N SER A 329 49.75 2.84 -15.98
CA SER A 329 49.78 4.30 -15.75
C SER A 329 50.92 4.65 -14.81
N ASP A 330 51.44 5.89 -14.90
CA ASP A 330 52.42 6.41 -13.96
C ASP A 330 51.82 6.42 -12.55
N THR A 331 52.53 5.78 -11.61
CA THR A 331 52.14 5.67 -10.21
C THR A 331 52.11 7.04 -9.50
N ARG A 332 52.81 8.05 -10.04
CA ARG A 332 52.83 9.42 -9.52
C ARG A 332 51.63 10.26 -9.96
N GLU A 333 51.03 9.96 -11.11
CA GLU A 333 49.89 10.74 -11.62
C GLU A 333 48.56 10.24 -11.04
N ASN A 334 48.37 8.92 -11.01
CA ASN A 334 47.11 8.35 -10.53
C ASN A 334 47.01 8.47 -9.00
N ARG A 335 45.96 9.17 -8.54
CA ARG A 335 45.71 9.41 -7.10
C ARG A 335 45.59 8.11 -6.29
N MET A 336 45.06 7.05 -6.88
CA MET A 336 44.96 5.75 -6.20
C MET A 336 46.32 5.08 -6.04
N CYS A 337 47.18 5.16 -7.06
CA CYS A 337 48.53 4.60 -6.98
C CYS A 337 49.36 5.31 -5.89
N ARG A 338 49.24 6.64 -5.78
CA ARG A 338 49.89 7.44 -4.74
C ARG A 338 49.48 7.08 -3.31
N THR A 339 48.38 6.36 -3.12
CA THR A 339 47.94 5.92 -1.80
C THR A 339 48.91 4.88 -1.21
N CYS A 340 49.52 4.04 -2.05
CA CYS A 340 50.50 3.02 -1.63
C CYS A 340 51.94 3.36 -2.06
N HIS A 341 52.11 4.19 -3.09
CA HIS A 341 53.40 4.61 -3.64
C HIS A 341 53.74 6.04 -3.18
N THR A 342 54.05 6.20 -1.90
CA THR A 342 54.31 7.49 -1.25
C THR A 342 55.78 7.91 -1.24
N GLY A 343 56.71 7.05 -1.68
CA GLY A 343 58.13 7.35 -1.86
C GLY A 343 58.44 8.03 -3.20
N PRO A 344 59.63 8.66 -3.35
CA PRO A 344 60.04 9.34 -4.58
C PRO A 344 60.08 8.42 -5.79
#